data_AF-A0A7V7SBI7-F1
#
_entry.id   AF-A0A7V7SBI7-F1
#
_cell.length_a   1.000
_cell.length_b   1.000
_cell.length_c   1.000
_cell.angle_alpha   90.00
_cell.angle_beta   90.00
_cell.angle_gamma   90.00
#
_symmetry.space_group_name_H-M   'P 1'
#
loop_
_entity.id
_entity.type
_entity.pdbx_description
1 polymer ?
#
loop_
_entity_poly.entity_id
_entity_poly.type
_entity_poly.pdbx_seq_one_letter_code
_entity_poly.pdbx_strand_id
1 'polypeptide(L)' 'MLKRIRQVWGKRKQFISLLVGVPSYETYVAHMKKHHPEEEIVCHKQFFAEAQEARFNAKGGKISRCC' A
#
# COMPACT_ATOMS: atom_id res chain seq x y z
N MET A 1 -15.19 -23.80 -13.76
CA MET A 1 -15.40 -23.29 -12.38
C MET A 1 -14.10 -23.04 -11.61
N LEU A 2 -13.16 -23.99 -11.54
CA LEU A 2 -11.90 -23.87 -10.76
C LEU A 2 -11.05 -22.61 -11.09
N LYS A 3 -10.98 -22.18 -12.35
CA LYS A 3 -10.24 -20.97 -12.77
C LYS A 3 -10.78 -19.68 -12.14
N ARG A 4 -12.11 -19.56 -11.94
CA ARG A 4 -12.73 -18.39 -11.30
C ARG A 4 -12.42 -18.33 -9.82
N ILE A 5 -12.49 -19.48 -9.12
CA ILE A 5 -12.14 -19.58 -7.70
C ILE A 5 -10.69 -19.14 -7.47
N ARG A 6 -9.77 -19.59 -8.35
CA ARG A 6 -8.35 -19.19 -8.30
C ARG A 6 -8.14 -17.68 -8.50
N GLN A 7 -8.88 -17.05 -9.42
CA GLN A 7 -8.80 -15.60 -9.63
C GLN A 7 -9.32 -14.79 -8.44
N VAL A 8 -10.42 -15.21 -7.83
CA VAL A 8 -10.96 -14.56 -6.62
C VAL A 8 -9.97 -14.70 -5.45
N TRP A 9 -9.36 -15.87 -5.31
CA TRP A 9 -8.29 -16.10 -4.32
C TRP A 9 -7.04 -15.24 -4.54
N GLY A 10 -6.70 -14.91 -5.79
CA GLY A 10 -5.58 -14.01 -6.07
C GLY A 10 -5.86 -12.56 -5.63
N LYS A 11 -7.11 -12.10 -5.76
CA LYS A 11 -7.49 -10.71 -5.46
C LYS A 11 -7.77 -10.42 -3.98
N ARG A 12 -7.88 -11.45 -3.14
CA ARG A 12 -8.16 -11.29 -1.69
C ARG A 12 -7.12 -10.44 -0.95
N LYS A 13 -5.84 -10.52 -1.33
CA LYS A 13 -4.75 -9.76 -0.70
C LYS A 13 -4.98 -8.26 -0.88
N GLN A 14 -5.30 -7.84 -2.11
CA GLN A 14 -5.64 -6.45 -2.41
C GLN A 14 -6.87 -5.98 -1.63
N PHE A 15 -7.92 -6.81 -1.52
CA PHE A 15 -9.13 -6.46 -0.79
C PHE A 15 -8.88 -6.27 0.71
N ILE A 16 -8.14 -7.19 1.34
CA ILE A 16 -7.78 -7.09 2.77
C ILE A 16 -6.85 -5.90 3.01
N SER A 17 -5.86 -5.68 2.15
CA SER A 17 -4.97 -4.51 2.24
C SER A 17 -5.73 -3.19 2.18
N LEU A 18 -6.76 -3.08 1.33
CA LEU A 18 -7.64 -1.91 1.27
C LEU A 18 -8.44 -1.75 2.58
N LEU A 19 -8.99 -2.83 3.14
CA LEU A 19 -9.77 -2.79 4.38
C LEU A 19 -8.95 -2.35 5.61
N VAL A 20 -7.71 -2.84 5.73
CA VAL A 20 -6.81 -2.49 6.85
C VAL A 20 -6.07 -1.16 6.59
N GLY A 21 -6.24 -0.59 5.38
CA GLY A 21 -5.53 0.60 4.94
C GLY A 21 -4.02 0.41 4.92
N VAL A 22 -3.54 -0.82 4.70
CA VAL A 22 -2.11 -1.13 4.60
C VAL A 22 -1.71 -1.02 3.14
N PRO A 23 -0.87 -0.04 2.78
CA PRO A 23 -0.45 0.12 1.40
C PRO A 23 0.46 -1.05 1.00
N SER A 24 0.21 -1.64 -0.17
CA SER A 24 0.99 -2.77 -0.69
C SER A 24 2.10 -2.28 -1.61
N TYR A 25 3.33 -2.72 -1.34
CA TYR A 25 4.50 -2.37 -2.16
C TYR A 25 4.34 -2.79 -3.63
N GLU A 26 3.77 -3.96 -3.90
CA GLU A 26 3.51 -4.43 -5.27
C GLU A 26 2.60 -3.46 -6.05
N THR A 27 1.55 -2.95 -5.40
CA THR A 27 0.63 -1.97 -5.99
C THR A 27 1.34 -0.63 -6.23
N TYR A 28 2.20 -0.19 -5.29
CA TYR A 28 3.03 1.01 -5.44
C TYR A 28 3.97 0.89 -6.64
N VAL A 29 4.73 -0.20 -6.73
CA VAL A 29 5.64 -0.46 -7.86
C VAL A 29 4.89 -0.47 -9.19
N ALA A 30 3.72 -1.13 -9.25
CA ALA A 30 2.92 -1.17 -10.46
C ALA A 30 2.37 0.22 -10.84
N HIS A 31 2.00 1.03 -9.85
CA HIS A 31 1.57 2.41 -10.06
C HIS A 31 2.70 3.29 -10.57
N MET A 32 3.87 3.27 -9.91
CA MET A 32 5.06 4.02 -10.31
C MET A 32 5.47 3.65 -11.74
N LYS A 33 5.57 2.36 -12.06
CA LYS A 33 5.91 1.92 -13.44
C LYS A 33 4.91 2.39 -14.50
N LYS A 34 3.63 2.57 -14.13
CA LYS A 34 2.57 2.94 -15.08
C LYS A 34 2.42 4.45 -15.24
N HIS A 35 2.60 5.21 -14.16
CA HIS A 35 2.28 6.64 -14.11
C HIS A 35 3.51 7.53 -13.94
N HIS A 36 4.60 7.00 -13.39
CA HIS A 36 5.85 7.71 -13.10
C HIS A 36 7.07 6.88 -13.56
N PRO A 37 7.17 6.52 -14.86
CA PRO A 37 8.25 5.67 -15.36
C PRO A 37 9.64 6.32 -15.26
N GLU A 38 9.71 7.65 -15.16
CA GLU A 38 10.94 8.41 -14.97
C GLU A 38 11.39 8.54 -13.50
N GLU A 39 10.56 8.19 -12.53
CA GLU A 39 10.90 8.28 -11.11
C GLU A 39 11.50 6.97 -10.58
N GLU A 40 12.49 7.10 -9.68
CA GLU A 40 13.12 5.94 -9.05
C GLU A 40 12.16 5.30 -8.02
N ILE A 41 11.94 4.00 -8.19
CA ILE A 41 11.09 3.22 -7.28
C ILE A 41 11.87 3.00 -5.98
N VAL A 42 11.40 3.61 -4.89
CA VAL A 42 12.06 3.46 -3.58
C VAL A 42 12.00 2.02 -3.09
N CYS A 43 12.98 1.63 -2.28
CA CYS A 43 13.02 0.27 -1.74
C CYS A 43 11.84 0.02 -0.78
N HIS A 44 11.50 -1.27 -0.60
CA HIS A 44 10.41 -1.71 0.27
C HIS A 44 10.51 -1.11 1.69
N LYS A 45 11.71 -1.09 2.30
CA LYS A 45 11.89 -0.54 3.65
C LYS A 45 11.54 0.95 3.72
N GLN A 46 11.97 1.72 2.71
CA GLN A 46 11.70 3.16 2.61
C GLN A 46 10.19 3.41 2.51
N PHE A 47 9.51 2.70 1.60
CA PHE A 47 8.07 2.78 1.42
C PHE A 47 7.29 2.51 2.73
N PHE A 48 7.70 1.49 3.49
CA PHE A 48 7.08 1.20 4.79
C PHE A 48 7.34 2.27 5.84
N ALA A 49 8.57 2.81 5.90
CA ALA A 49 8.92 3.89 6.81
C ALA A 49 8.10 5.16 6.51
N GLU A 50 8.02 5.56 5.24
CA GLU A 50 7.22 6.71 4.80
C GLU A 50 5.72 6.49 5.04
N ALA A 51 5.20 5.29 4.81
CA ALA A 51 3.81 4.96 5.11
C ALA A 51 3.51 5.01 6.62
N GLN A 52 4.44 4.58 7.46
CA GLN A 52 4.32 4.71 8.92
C GLN A 52 4.44 6.17 9.35
N GLU A 53 5.38 6.92 8.78
CA GLU A 53 5.56 8.34 9.07
C GLU A 53 4.32 9.15 8.67
N ALA A 54 3.73 8.88 7.51
CA ALA A 54 2.48 9.51 7.09
C ALA A 54 1.29 9.14 8.01
N ARG A 55 1.27 7.94 8.59
CA ARG A 55 0.20 7.50 9.51
C ARG A 55 0.38 7.99 10.95
N PHE A 56 1.61 8.04 11.45
CA PHE A 56 1.90 8.28 12.86
C PHE A 56 2.59 9.63 13.13
N ASN A 57 3.31 10.17 12.15
CA ASN A 57 4.16 11.36 12.29
C ASN A 57 3.77 12.51 11.33
N ALA A 58 2.61 12.47 10.67
CA ALA A 58 2.15 13.54 9.78
C ALA A 58 2.22 14.90 10.49
N LYS A 59 3.23 15.70 10.09
CA LYS A 59 3.52 17.10 10.45
C LYS A 59 2.62 17.67 11.56
N GLY A 60 2.93 17.38 12.81
CA GLY A 60 2.28 18.05 13.95
C GLY A 60 2.04 17.24 15.22
N GLY A 61 2.59 16.02 15.37
CA GLY A 61 2.60 15.32 16.67
C GLY A 61 1.23 15.01 17.26
N LYS A 62 0.17 15.04 16.44
CA LYS A 62 -1.19 14.68 16.85
C LYS A 62 -1.58 13.43 16.07
N ILE A 63 -1.23 12.27 16.63
CA ILE A 63 -2.12 11.11 16.50
C ILE A 63 -3.51 11.66 16.83
N SER A 64 -4.41 11.69 15.86
CA SER A 64 -5.83 11.91 16.10
C SER A 64 -6.32 10.73 16.93
N ARG A 65 -6.05 10.79 18.24
CA ARG A 65 -6.74 10.03 19.26
C ARG A 65 -8.19 10.51 19.17
N CYS A 66 -8.99 9.84 18.36
CA CYS A 66 -10.42 9.79 18.60
C CYS A 66 -10.60 8.83 19.78
N CYS A 67 -10.42 9.40 20.97
CA CYS A 67 -11.15 9.00 22.17
C CYS A 67 -12.26 10.04 22.33
#